data_AF-A0A970Q5K1-F1
#
_entry.id   AF-A0A970Q5K1-F1
#
_cell.length_a   1.000
_cell.length_b   1.000
_cell.length_c   1.000
_cell.angle_alpha   90.00
_cell.angle_beta   90.00
_cell.angle_gamma   90.00
#
_symmetry.space_group_name_H-M   'P 1'
#
loop_
_entity.id
_entity.type
_entity.pdbx_description
1 polymer ?
#
loop_
_entity_poly.entity_id
_entity_poly.type
_entity_poly.pdbx_seq_one_letter_code
_entity_poly.pdbx_strand_id
1 'polypeptide(L)'
;MEFLRRVLLSGALLGSPQGLVWLLASYAREARILTESAELPALERVFGFEILPAPFVIAHMWLGLLLQIMHPPLGENERVGVLLTNALTGWEKPHGAQQVLALPELEAERDAAEKVKQELPILVILGNPPYNGYAGMATDEEPGLTDAHRTTKKLPPPQGQGLNDLYVRFFRMAERRIVEKTGKSIVCFISNYSRLDGLSFTGMRERYLEVFDKIWIDCLNGDKYKTGKLTPDGKPDPSVFSTEHNREGIQVGTAI
;
A
#
# COMPACT_ATOMS: atom_id res chain seq x y z
N MET A 1 13.67 15.86 -6.15
CA MET A 1 14.06 16.90 -5.16
C MET A 1 13.20 18.16 -5.24
N GLU A 2 12.67 18.56 -6.40
CA GLU A 2 11.74 19.71 -6.48
C GLU A 2 10.32 19.41 -5.97
N PHE A 3 9.80 18.18 -6.11
CA PHE A 3 8.49 17.74 -5.62
C PHE A 3 8.26 18.00 -4.13
N LEU A 4 9.09 17.39 -3.27
CA LEU A 4 9.04 17.58 -1.81
C LEU A 4 9.14 19.08 -1.47
N ARG A 5 9.98 19.82 -2.19
CA ARG A 5 10.11 21.27 -2.02
C ARG A 5 8.84 22.03 -2.40
N ARG A 6 8.11 21.64 -3.45
CA ARG A 6 6.88 22.31 -3.91
C ARG A 6 5.66 21.93 -3.08
N VAL A 7 5.55 20.69 -2.63
CA VAL A 7 4.48 20.23 -1.73
C VAL A 7 4.66 20.83 -0.33
N LEU A 8 5.90 20.93 0.16
CA LEU A 8 6.19 21.49 1.49
C LEU A 8 6.19 23.03 1.53
N LEU A 9 6.42 23.72 0.42
CA LEU A 9 6.47 25.20 0.37
C LEU A 9 5.19 25.86 -0.15
N SER A 10 4.32 25.13 -0.83
CA SER A 10 3.02 25.67 -1.27
C SER A 10 1.95 25.10 -0.37
N GLY A 11 1.39 25.92 0.53
CA GLY A 11 0.15 25.62 1.25
C GLY A 11 -1.04 25.60 0.29
N ALA A 12 -1.00 24.71 -0.71
CA ALA A 12 -2.10 24.50 -1.63
C ALA A 12 -3.20 23.78 -0.86
N LEU A 13 -4.08 24.58 -0.25
CA LEU A 13 -5.38 24.15 0.23
C LEU A 13 -6.06 23.37 -0.90
N LEU A 14 -6.08 22.04 -0.81
CA LEU A 14 -6.85 21.12 -1.68
C LEU A 14 -8.37 21.26 -1.46
N GLY A 15 -8.84 22.44 -1.09
CA GLY A 15 -10.24 22.76 -0.84
C GLY A 15 -10.98 23.29 -2.07
N SER A 16 -10.27 23.59 -3.16
CA SER A 16 -10.88 24.04 -4.42
C SER A 16 -10.52 23.12 -5.60
N PRO A 17 -11.45 22.91 -6.55
CA PRO A 17 -11.19 22.14 -7.76
C PRO A 17 -9.95 22.61 -8.54
N GLN A 18 -9.65 23.92 -8.52
CA GLN A 18 -8.50 24.51 -9.19
C GLN A 18 -7.17 24.12 -8.52
N GLY A 19 -7.13 24.02 -7.19
CA GLY A 19 -5.95 23.56 -6.45
C GLY A 19 -5.64 22.09 -6.72
N LEU A 20 -6.69 21.27 -6.80
CA LEU A 20 -6.58 19.87 -7.20
C LEU A 20 -6.03 19.76 -8.64
N VAL A 21 -6.63 20.49 -9.60
CA VAL A 21 -6.18 20.52 -11.01
C VAL A 21 -4.72 20.96 -11.14
N TRP A 22 -4.28 21.94 -10.36
CA TRP A 22 -2.90 22.40 -10.38
C TRP A 22 -1.91 21.34 -9.85
N LEU A 23 -2.26 20.66 -8.76
CA LEU A 23 -1.45 19.56 -8.19
C LEU A 23 -1.35 18.38 -9.17
N LEU A 24 -2.44 18.06 -9.84
CA LEU A 24 -2.47 16.99 -10.84
C LEU A 24 -1.67 17.35 -12.08
N ALA A 25 -1.75 18.60 -12.53
CA ALA A 25 -0.95 19.11 -13.63
C ALA A 25 0.56 19.17 -13.28
N SER A 26 0.92 19.38 -12.00
CA SER A 26 2.32 19.32 -11.58
C SER A 26 2.83 17.87 -11.56
N TYR A 27 2.03 16.93 -11.08
CA TYR A 27 2.28 15.48 -11.19
C TYR A 27 2.48 15.06 -12.64
N ALA A 28 1.57 15.46 -13.53
CA ALA A 28 1.63 15.08 -14.93
C ALA A 28 2.83 15.69 -15.66
N ARG A 29 3.28 16.90 -15.26
CA ARG A 29 4.53 17.50 -15.77
C ARG A 29 5.78 16.77 -15.32
N GLU A 30 5.86 16.42 -14.03
CA GLU A 30 7.04 15.72 -13.49
C GLU A 30 7.10 14.29 -14.02
N ALA A 31 5.95 13.62 -14.11
CA ALA A 31 5.83 12.31 -14.72
C ALA A 31 6.20 12.37 -16.21
N ARG A 32 5.74 13.38 -16.97
CA ARG A 32 6.17 13.63 -18.36
C ARG A 32 7.69 13.83 -18.51
N ILE A 33 8.32 14.57 -17.59
CA ILE A 33 9.79 14.77 -17.61
C ILE A 33 10.51 13.44 -17.36
N LEU A 34 10.00 12.61 -16.45
CA LEU A 34 10.56 11.29 -16.16
C LEU A 34 10.34 10.31 -17.32
N THR A 35 9.19 10.37 -18.00
CA THR A 35 8.84 9.51 -19.15
C THR A 35 9.51 9.93 -20.45
N GLU A 36 9.77 11.23 -20.70
CA GLU A 36 10.54 11.69 -21.86
C GLU A 36 11.98 11.15 -21.85
N SER A 37 12.48 10.69 -20.69
CA SER A 37 13.80 10.07 -20.54
C SER A 37 13.83 8.54 -20.60
N ALA A 38 12.67 7.88 -20.61
CA ALA A 38 12.55 6.42 -20.58
C ALA A 38 11.43 5.94 -21.51
N GLU A 39 11.77 5.11 -22.52
CA GLU A 39 10.73 4.29 -23.15
C GLU A 39 10.10 3.42 -22.04
N LEU A 40 8.79 3.56 -21.83
CA LEU A 40 8.07 2.81 -20.80
C LEU A 40 7.21 1.71 -21.44
N PRO A 41 7.77 0.52 -21.72
CA PRO A 41 7.04 -0.75 -21.82
C PRO A 41 6.32 -1.15 -20.51
N ALA A 42 6.18 -0.23 -19.54
CA ALA A 42 6.11 -0.54 -18.11
C ALA A 42 4.70 -0.71 -17.56
N LEU A 43 3.66 -0.21 -18.23
CA LEU A 43 2.28 -0.27 -17.70
C LEU A 43 1.71 -1.68 -17.68
N GLU A 44 2.09 -2.53 -18.65
CA GLU A 44 1.70 -3.95 -18.67
C GLU A 44 2.20 -4.73 -17.46
N ARG A 45 3.15 -4.16 -16.69
CA ARG A 45 3.78 -4.78 -15.52
C ARG A 45 3.42 -4.08 -14.21
N VAL A 46 2.55 -3.07 -14.25
CA VAL A 46 2.07 -2.36 -13.06
C VAL A 46 0.64 -2.78 -12.77
N PHE A 47 0.44 -3.35 -11.58
CA PHE A 47 -0.86 -3.83 -11.14
C PHE A 47 -1.27 -3.18 -9.84
N GLY A 48 -2.57 -2.89 -9.71
CA GLY A 48 -3.20 -2.40 -8.48
C GLY A 48 -4.33 -3.32 -8.07
N PHE A 49 -4.54 -3.49 -6.77
CA PHE A 49 -5.65 -4.26 -6.22
C PHE A 49 -6.45 -3.36 -5.29
N GLU A 50 -7.75 -3.21 -5.56
CA GLU A 50 -8.65 -2.41 -4.76
C GLU A 50 -9.90 -3.24 -4.45
N ILE A 51 -10.39 -3.18 -3.23
CA ILE A 51 -11.56 -3.95 -2.79
C ILE A 51 -12.85 -3.13 -2.93
N LEU A 52 -12.76 -1.80 -2.90
CA LEU A 52 -13.92 -0.90 -2.96
C LEU A 52 -14.18 -0.40 -4.40
N PRO A 53 -15.41 -0.56 -4.94
CA PRO A 53 -15.74 -0.13 -6.30
C PRO A 53 -15.50 1.36 -6.58
N ALA A 54 -15.80 2.24 -5.62
CA ALA A 54 -15.64 3.68 -5.83
C ALA A 54 -14.15 4.10 -5.97
N PRO A 55 -13.25 3.77 -5.02
CA PRO A 55 -11.81 3.95 -5.21
C PRO A 55 -11.25 3.27 -6.47
N PHE A 56 -11.76 2.08 -6.83
CA PHE A 56 -11.37 1.38 -8.05
C PHE A 56 -11.67 2.21 -9.30
N VAL A 57 -12.88 2.77 -9.43
CA VAL A 57 -13.26 3.63 -10.57
C VAL A 57 -12.41 4.91 -10.59
N ILE A 58 -12.20 5.52 -9.42
CA ILE A 58 -11.40 6.74 -9.29
C ILE A 58 -9.94 6.50 -9.69
N ALA A 59 -9.35 5.36 -9.28
CA ALA A 59 -8.00 4.98 -9.67
C ALA A 59 -7.87 4.81 -11.19
N HIS A 60 -8.83 4.14 -11.84
CA HIS A 60 -8.86 4.00 -13.30
C HIS A 60 -8.94 5.36 -14.00
N MET A 61 -9.81 6.25 -13.53
CA MET A 61 -9.96 7.59 -14.09
C MET A 61 -8.65 8.38 -13.96
N TRP A 62 -8.06 8.43 -12.77
CA TRP A 62 -6.82 9.18 -12.52
C TRP A 62 -5.65 8.67 -13.34
N LEU A 63 -5.47 7.35 -13.39
CA LEU A 63 -4.39 6.73 -14.14
C LEU A 63 -4.62 6.91 -15.65
N GLY A 64 -5.86 6.77 -16.13
CA GLY A 64 -6.21 7.05 -17.53
C GLY A 64 -5.90 8.50 -17.93
N LEU A 65 -6.27 9.48 -17.10
CA LEU A 65 -5.96 10.89 -17.33
C LEU A 65 -4.45 11.18 -17.30
N LEU A 66 -3.72 10.57 -16.35
CA LEU A 66 -2.27 10.70 -16.28
C LEU A 66 -1.61 10.15 -17.55
N LEU A 67 -2.08 9.00 -18.03
CA LEU A 67 -1.56 8.37 -19.24
C LEU A 67 -1.81 9.19 -20.49
N GLN A 68 -2.99 9.80 -20.62
CA GLN A 68 -3.26 10.73 -21.74
C GLN A 68 -2.30 11.93 -21.80
N ILE A 69 -1.73 12.34 -20.65
CA ILE A 69 -0.77 13.45 -20.60
C ILE A 69 0.66 12.98 -20.94
N MET A 70 0.99 11.71 -20.67
CA MET A 70 2.35 11.17 -20.80
C MET A 70 2.58 10.33 -22.07
N HIS A 71 1.52 9.76 -22.64
CA HIS A 71 1.53 8.80 -23.74
C HIS A 71 0.37 9.06 -24.70
N PRO A 72 0.38 8.43 -25.90
CA PRO A 72 -0.83 8.34 -26.70
C PRO A 72 -2.00 7.80 -25.86
N PRO A 73 -3.24 8.25 -26.11
CA PRO A 73 -4.39 7.71 -25.40
C PRO A 73 -4.41 6.18 -25.55
N LEU A 74 -4.77 5.50 -24.46
CA LEU A 74 -4.94 4.05 -24.42
C LEU A 74 -5.80 3.59 -25.62
N GLY A 75 -5.39 2.51 -26.27
CA GLY A 75 -6.20 1.91 -27.34
C GLY A 75 -7.56 1.43 -26.80
N GLU A 76 -8.54 1.20 -27.68
CA GLU A 76 -9.90 0.78 -27.28
C GLU A 76 -9.92 -0.49 -26.41
N ASN A 77 -8.87 -1.33 -26.49
CA ASN A 77 -8.71 -2.56 -25.71
C ASN A 77 -7.62 -2.49 -24.62
N GLU A 78 -7.01 -1.33 -24.41
CA GLU A 78 -5.92 -1.15 -23.46
C GLU A 78 -6.46 -0.55 -22.16
N ARG A 79 -6.21 -1.21 -21.03
CA ARG A 79 -6.69 -0.78 -19.72
C ARG A 79 -5.55 -0.69 -18.72
N VAL A 80 -5.73 0.19 -17.74
CA VAL A 80 -4.83 0.27 -16.58
C VAL A 80 -4.94 -1.03 -15.77
N GLY A 81 -3.81 -1.55 -15.28
CA GLY A 81 -3.73 -2.80 -14.51
C GLY A 81 -4.34 -2.78 -13.10
N VAL A 82 -5.36 -1.93 -12.83
CA VAL A 82 -6.05 -1.90 -11.53
C VAL A 82 -7.21 -2.90 -11.55
N LEU A 83 -7.31 -3.73 -10.53
CA LEU A 83 -8.22 -4.88 -10.47
C LEU A 83 -9.08 -4.84 -9.21
N LEU A 84 -10.37 -5.17 -9.34
CA LEU A 84 -11.32 -5.16 -8.24
C LEU A 84 -11.28 -6.50 -7.48
N THR A 85 -10.53 -6.55 -6.38
CA THR A 85 -10.26 -7.78 -5.62
C THR A 85 -9.77 -7.47 -4.21
N ASN A 86 -9.92 -8.42 -3.28
CA ASN A 86 -9.23 -8.34 -1.98
C ASN A 86 -7.74 -8.63 -2.19
N ALA A 87 -6.86 -7.69 -1.83
CA ALA A 87 -5.41 -7.82 -2.00
C ALA A 87 -4.79 -8.93 -1.12
N LEU A 88 -5.47 -9.40 -0.08
CA LEU A 88 -4.96 -10.43 0.84
C LEU A 88 -5.30 -11.87 0.43
N THR A 89 -6.15 -12.06 -0.58
CA THR A 89 -6.70 -13.40 -0.95
C THR A 89 -6.52 -13.70 -2.43
N GLY A 90 -6.74 -14.96 -2.83
CA GLY A 90 -6.60 -15.40 -4.23
C GLY A 90 -5.14 -15.58 -4.64
N TRP A 91 -4.24 -15.75 -3.66
CA TRP A 91 -2.81 -16.00 -3.89
C TRP A 91 -2.52 -17.48 -4.09
N GLU A 92 -3.43 -18.35 -3.66
CA GLU A 92 -3.41 -19.78 -3.89
C GLU A 92 -4.59 -20.19 -4.77
N LYS A 93 -4.46 -21.35 -5.42
CA LYS A 93 -5.59 -21.93 -6.14
C LYS A 93 -6.66 -22.36 -5.14
N PRO A 94 -7.93 -21.98 -5.35
CA PRO A 94 -9.00 -22.34 -4.42
C PRO A 94 -9.12 -23.85 -4.29
N HIS A 95 -9.30 -24.31 -3.04
CA HIS A 95 -9.56 -25.70 -2.73
C HIS A 95 -11.06 -25.95 -2.79
N GLY A 96 -11.60 -26.16 -3.99
CA GLY A 96 -13.02 -26.47 -4.20
C GLY A 96 -13.69 -25.61 -5.28
N ALA A 97 -15.02 -25.68 -5.36
CA ALA A 97 -15.79 -24.90 -6.31
C ALA A 97 -15.75 -23.41 -5.92
N GLN A 98 -15.26 -22.56 -6.83
CA GLN A 98 -15.35 -21.11 -6.67
C GLN A 98 -16.82 -20.69 -6.60
N GLN A 99 -17.12 -19.75 -5.71
CA GLN A 99 -18.44 -19.11 -5.72
C GLN A 99 -18.63 -18.41 -7.06
N VAL A 100 -19.71 -18.77 -7.75
CA VAL A 100 -20.18 -18.04 -8.92
C VAL A 100 -20.63 -16.67 -8.44
N LEU A 101 -19.99 -15.61 -8.93
CA LEU A 101 -20.39 -14.25 -8.62
C LEU A 101 -21.64 -13.91 -9.44
N ALA A 102 -22.55 -13.13 -8.85
CA ALA A 102 -23.81 -12.77 -9.51
C ALA A 102 -23.62 -11.92 -10.78
N LEU A 103 -22.45 -11.29 -10.95
CA LEU A 103 -22.10 -10.42 -12.06
C LEU A 103 -20.86 -10.97 -12.78
N PRO A 104 -20.97 -11.33 -14.08
CA PRO A 104 -19.84 -11.83 -14.87
C PRO A 104 -18.65 -10.88 -14.92
N GLU A 105 -18.89 -9.57 -14.84
CA GLU A 105 -17.84 -8.55 -14.84
C GLU A 105 -16.98 -8.62 -13.57
N LEU A 106 -17.59 -8.94 -12.43
CA LEU A 106 -16.85 -9.15 -11.17
C LEU A 106 -16.05 -10.45 -11.19
N GLU A 107 -16.56 -11.47 -11.88
CA GLU A 107 -15.83 -12.72 -12.10
C GLU A 107 -14.59 -12.50 -12.99
N ALA A 108 -14.73 -11.73 -14.07
CA ALA A 108 -13.60 -11.37 -14.92
C ALA A 108 -12.52 -10.57 -14.16
N GLU A 109 -12.92 -9.62 -13.30
CA GLU A 109 -11.98 -8.87 -12.45
C GLU A 109 -11.26 -9.77 -11.42
N ARG A 110 -11.99 -10.71 -10.81
CA ARG A 110 -11.41 -11.71 -9.91
C ARG A 110 -10.39 -12.58 -10.63
N ASP A 111 -10.78 -13.17 -11.76
CA ASP A 111 -9.94 -14.13 -12.49
C ASP A 111 -8.68 -13.45 -13.05
N ALA A 112 -8.80 -12.20 -13.53
CA ALA A 112 -7.65 -11.40 -13.94
C ALA A 112 -6.71 -11.09 -12.76
N ALA A 113 -7.24 -10.81 -11.56
CA ALA A 113 -6.45 -10.64 -10.36
C ALA A 113 -5.73 -11.92 -9.92
N GLU A 114 -6.42 -13.05 -9.92
CA GLU A 114 -5.84 -14.35 -9.58
C GLU A 114 -4.70 -14.70 -10.53
N LYS A 115 -4.87 -14.45 -11.84
CA LYS A 115 -3.80 -14.64 -12.83
C LYS A 115 -2.54 -13.85 -12.48
N VAL A 116 -2.69 -12.57 -12.14
CA VAL A 116 -1.55 -11.71 -11.72
C VAL A 116 -0.92 -12.24 -10.43
N LYS A 117 -1.74 -12.52 -9.41
CA LYS A 117 -1.28 -12.93 -8.07
C LYS A 117 -0.58 -14.29 -8.09
N GLN A 118 -1.07 -15.23 -8.89
CA GLN A 118 -0.60 -16.61 -8.89
C GLN A 118 0.53 -16.83 -9.89
N GLU A 119 0.37 -16.36 -11.13
CA GLU A 119 1.24 -16.72 -12.26
C GLU A 119 2.41 -15.76 -12.48
N LEU A 120 2.22 -14.46 -12.23
CA LEU A 120 3.24 -13.47 -12.59
C LEU A 120 4.31 -13.27 -11.49
N PRO A 121 5.60 -13.20 -11.85
CA PRO A 121 6.65 -12.90 -10.88
C PRO A 121 6.54 -11.44 -10.41
N ILE A 122 6.31 -11.24 -9.11
CA ILE A 122 6.19 -9.92 -8.49
C ILE A 122 7.54 -9.53 -7.88
N LEU A 123 8.11 -8.43 -8.38
CA LEU A 123 9.42 -7.92 -7.94
C LEU A 123 9.29 -6.77 -6.94
N VAL A 124 8.25 -5.95 -7.07
CA VAL A 124 8.08 -4.76 -6.23
C VAL A 124 6.65 -4.72 -5.71
N ILE A 125 6.49 -4.53 -4.40
CA ILE A 125 5.20 -4.33 -3.74
C ILE A 125 5.25 -2.98 -3.02
N LEU A 126 4.37 -2.08 -3.43
CA LEU A 126 4.21 -0.75 -2.85
C LEU A 126 2.79 -0.60 -2.30
N GLY A 127 2.60 0.23 -1.28
CA GLY A 127 1.24 0.50 -0.81
C GLY A 127 1.12 1.31 0.46
N ASN A 128 -0.12 1.66 0.75
CA ASN A 128 -0.57 2.25 2.00
C ASN A 128 -1.65 1.35 2.59
N PRO A 129 -1.29 0.25 3.27
CA PRO A 129 -2.25 -0.71 3.79
C PRO A 129 -3.20 -0.07 4.83
N PRO A 130 -4.41 -0.61 5.02
CA PRO A 130 -5.36 -0.10 6.00
C PRO A 130 -4.80 -0.14 7.44
N TYR A 131 -5.01 0.96 8.16
CA TYR A 131 -4.55 1.13 9.55
C TYR A 131 -5.53 0.61 10.60
N ASN A 132 -6.79 0.39 10.21
CA ASN A 132 -7.83 -0.12 11.10
C ASN A 132 -8.02 -1.62 10.86
N GLY A 133 -8.29 -2.37 11.92
CA GLY A 133 -8.74 -3.75 11.80
C GLY A 133 -10.12 -3.77 11.14
N TYR A 134 -10.20 -4.10 9.85
CA TYR A 134 -11.51 -4.35 9.24
C TYR A 134 -11.99 -5.72 9.74
N ALA A 135 -13.13 -5.73 10.44
CA ALA A 135 -13.83 -6.94 10.86
C ALA A 135 -14.74 -7.47 9.73
N GLY A 136 -14.26 -7.40 8.48
CA GLY A 136 -14.91 -8.04 7.34
C GLY A 136 -14.49 -9.50 7.28
N MET A 137 -15.38 -10.39 6.82
CA MET A 137 -15.20 -11.84 6.86
C MET A 137 -13.82 -12.26 6.34
N ALA A 138 -12.93 -12.61 7.25
CA ALA A 138 -11.65 -13.22 6.92
C ALA A 138 -11.95 -14.53 6.18
N THR A 139 -11.63 -14.57 4.89
CA THR A 139 -11.67 -15.82 4.10
C THR A 139 -10.58 -16.77 4.57
N ASP A 140 -10.66 -18.06 4.26
CA ASP A 140 -9.74 -19.10 4.77
C ASP A 140 -8.23 -18.84 4.57
N GLU A 141 -7.85 -18.00 3.59
CA GLU A 141 -6.44 -17.60 3.35
C GLU A 141 -5.93 -16.54 4.35
N GLU A 142 -6.81 -15.75 4.99
CA GLU A 142 -6.42 -14.69 5.91
C GLU A 142 -6.09 -15.19 7.33
N PRO A 143 -6.87 -16.12 7.94
CA PRO A 143 -6.50 -16.80 9.17
C PRO A 143 -5.18 -17.54 8.99
N GLY A 144 -4.18 -17.19 9.81
CA GLY A 144 -2.89 -17.88 9.84
C GLY A 144 -1.76 -17.18 9.08
N LEU A 145 -2.04 -16.11 8.33
CA LEU A 145 -0.98 -15.27 7.76
C LEU A 145 0.02 -14.86 8.86
N THR A 146 -0.49 -14.31 9.96
CA THR A 146 0.35 -13.73 11.00
C THR A 146 0.95 -14.74 11.98
N ASP A 147 0.67 -16.03 11.82
CA ASP A 147 1.20 -17.09 12.69
C ASP A 147 2.73 -17.21 12.59
N ALA A 148 3.29 -16.90 11.42
CA ALA A 148 4.74 -16.80 11.21
C ALA A 148 5.40 -15.73 12.10
N HIS A 149 4.63 -14.80 12.68
CA HIS A 149 5.11 -13.76 13.58
C HIS A 149 4.76 -14.01 15.04
N ARG A 150 4.00 -15.08 15.36
CA ARG A 150 3.56 -15.39 16.74
C ARG A 150 4.63 -16.11 17.57
N THR A 151 5.70 -16.57 16.93
CA THR A 151 6.81 -17.26 17.60
C THR A 151 8.11 -16.50 17.40
N THR A 152 9.01 -16.64 18.37
CA THR A 152 10.36 -16.08 18.34
C THR A 152 11.38 -17.16 18.71
N LYS A 153 12.59 -17.04 18.18
CA LYS A 153 13.73 -17.94 18.48
C LYS A 153 14.61 -17.39 19.60
N LYS A 154 14.95 -16.09 19.54
CA LYS A 154 15.90 -15.41 20.44
C LYS A 154 15.27 -14.24 21.18
N LEU A 155 14.26 -13.60 20.58
CA LEU A 155 13.57 -12.47 21.21
C LEU A 155 12.43 -12.92 22.15
N PRO A 156 11.98 -12.05 23.07
CA PRO A 156 10.79 -12.31 23.87
C PRO A 156 9.55 -12.57 22.99
N PRO A 157 8.64 -13.45 23.43
CA PRO A 157 7.45 -13.75 22.67
C PRO A 157 6.57 -12.50 22.49
N PRO A 158 5.87 -12.38 21.34
CA PRO A 158 4.89 -11.32 21.10
C PRO A 158 3.85 -11.20 22.22
N GLN A 159 3.47 -9.98 22.56
CA GLN A 159 2.43 -9.71 23.59
C GLN A 159 1.28 -8.86 23.03
N GLY A 160 0.05 -9.13 23.47
CA GLY A 160 -1.13 -8.39 23.05
C GLY A 160 -1.68 -8.81 21.69
N GLN A 161 -2.45 -7.92 21.04
CA GLN A 161 -3.24 -8.23 19.84
C GLN A 161 -2.76 -7.51 18.57
N GLY A 162 -1.65 -6.77 18.62
CA GLY A 162 -1.18 -5.95 17.49
C GLY A 162 -0.88 -6.75 16.21
N LEU A 163 -0.54 -8.04 16.31
CA LEU A 163 -0.35 -8.92 15.15
C LEU A 163 -1.65 -9.21 14.37
N ASN A 164 -2.81 -8.83 14.89
CA ASN A 164 -4.08 -9.00 14.18
C ASN A 164 -4.42 -7.80 13.29
N ASP A 165 -3.66 -6.70 13.38
CA ASP A 165 -3.87 -5.49 12.57
C ASP A 165 -3.73 -5.79 11.08
N LEU A 166 -4.53 -5.13 10.24
CA LEU A 166 -4.56 -5.41 8.80
C LEU A 166 -3.22 -5.16 8.13
N TYR A 167 -2.53 -4.06 8.45
CA TYR A 167 -1.23 -3.76 7.85
C TYR A 167 -0.20 -4.89 8.05
N VAL A 168 -0.28 -5.64 9.16
CA VAL A 168 0.58 -6.81 9.43
C VAL A 168 0.29 -7.93 8.44
N ARG A 169 -0.99 -8.16 8.10
CA ARG A 169 -1.39 -9.14 7.07
C ARG A 169 -0.84 -8.77 5.70
N PHE A 170 -0.86 -7.48 5.35
CA PHE A 170 -0.27 -6.99 4.09
C PHE A 170 1.23 -7.23 4.02
N PHE A 171 1.95 -6.93 5.11
CA PHE A 171 3.38 -7.24 5.19
C PHE A 171 3.66 -8.73 5.06
N ARG A 172 2.88 -9.58 5.76
CA ARG A 172 3.04 -11.03 5.64
C ARG A 172 2.76 -11.52 4.23
N MET A 173 1.70 -11.05 3.59
CA MET A 173 1.36 -11.42 2.21
C MET A 173 2.53 -11.05 1.29
N ALA A 174 3.07 -9.84 1.42
CA ALA A 174 4.20 -9.38 0.64
C ALA A 174 5.45 -10.25 0.89
N GLU A 175 5.78 -10.51 2.15
CA GLU A 175 6.88 -11.41 2.54
C GLU A 175 6.70 -12.80 1.91
N ARG A 176 5.51 -13.41 2.05
CA ARG A 176 5.18 -14.71 1.48
C ARG A 176 5.42 -14.72 -0.02
N ARG A 177 4.92 -13.71 -0.72
CA ARG A 177 5.01 -13.66 -2.18
C ARG A 177 6.45 -13.54 -2.65
N ILE A 178 7.28 -12.76 -1.97
CA ILE A 178 8.61 -12.45 -2.46
C ILE A 178 9.69 -13.41 -1.96
N VAL A 179 9.66 -13.76 -0.66
CA VAL A 179 10.69 -14.58 -0.02
C VAL A 179 10.53 -16.02 -0.48
N GLU A 180 9.29 -16.52 -0.62
CA GLU A 180 9.03 -17.92 -0.94
C GLU A 180 9.00 -18.21 -2.45
N LYS A 181 8.98 -17.18 -3.32
CA LYS A 181 8.82 -17.37 -4.78
C LYS A 181 9.85 -16.70 -5.68
N THR A 182 10.32 -15.48 -5.38
CA THR A 182 11.13 -14.71 -6.35
C THR A 182 12.57 -14.46 -5.92
N GLY A 183 12.85 -14.34 -4.62
CA GLY A 183 14.21 -14.23 -4.07
C GLY A 183 14.96 -12.92 -4.39
N LYS A 184 14.44 -12.05 -5.27
CA LYS A 184 14.92 -10.68 -5.50
C LYS A 184 13.72 -9.74 -5.60
N SER A 185 13.54 -8.90 -4.60
CA SER A 185 12.31 -8.12 -4.46
C SER A 185 12.44 -6.91 -3.54
N ILE A 186 11.50 -5.98 -3.67
CA ILE A 186 11.36 -4.81 -2.80
C ILE A 186 9.94 -4.77 -2.24
N VAL A 187 9.80 -4.54 -0.93
CA VAL A 187 8.54 -4.17 -0.28
C VAL A 187 8.71 -2.80 0.34
N CYS A 188 7.77 -1.91 0.06
CA CYS A 188 7.74 -0.58 0.68
C CYS A 188 6.29 -0.23 1.02
N PHE A 189 6.02 -0.08 2.31
CA PHE A 189 4.71 0.35 2.80
C PHE A 189 4.89 1.54 3.72
N ILE A 190 4.00 2.53 3.59
CA ILE A 190 3.73 3.44 4.70
C ILE A 190 2.68 2.76 5.60
N SER A 191 3.01 2.52 6.86
CA SER A 191 2.16 1.76 7.80
C SER A 191 2.15 2.39 9.19
N ASN A 192 1.37 1.80 10.10
CA ASN A 192 1.45 2.16 11.51
C ASN A 192 2.88 1.92 12.02
N TYR A 193 3.44 2.88 12.76
CA TYR A 193 4.79 2.78 13.33
C TYR A 193 4.88 1.81 14.52
N SER A 194 3.76 1.35 15.07
CA SER A 194 3.73 0.46 16.23
C SER A 194 4.55 -0.82 16.04
N ARG A 195 4.77 -1.26 14.79
CA ARG A 195 5.68 -2.38 14.46
C ARG A 195 7.13 -2.19 14.91
N LEU A 196 7.57 -0.94 15.08
CA LEU A 196 8.96 -0.59 15.40
C LEU A 196 9.32 -0.90 16.85
N ASP A 197 8.51 -0.47 17.80
CA ASP A 197 8.78 -0.58 19.24
C ASP A 197 7.73 -1.38 20.03
N GLY A 198 6.58 -1.67 19.44
CA GLY A 198 5.50 -2.39 20.12
C GLY A 198 5.88 -3.82 20.52
N LEU A 199 5.39 -4.24 21.70
CA LEU A 199 5.62 -5.57 22.26
C LEU A 199 4.94 -6.70 21.46
N SER A 200 3.91 -6.37 20.67
CA SER A 200 3.24 -7.34 19.79
C SER A 200 4.10 -7.79 18.61
N PHE A 201 5.15 -7.04 18.24
CA PHE A 201 5.80 -7.22 16.95
C PHE A 201 7.22 -7.80 17.05
N THR A 202 7.60 -8.38 18.19
CA THR A 202 8.93 -8.99 18.38
C THR A 202 9.22 -10.09 17.36
N GLY A 203 8.28 -11.00 17.13
CA GLY A 203 8.41 -12.07 16.12
C GLY A 203 8.46 -11.55 14.68
N MET A 204 7.68 -10.52 14.37
CA MET A 204 7.72 -9.83 13.07
C MET A 204 9.10 -9.22 12.81
N ARG A 205 9.66 -8.50 13.79
CA ARG A 205 11.00 -7.89 13.68
C ARG A 205 12.10 -8.94 13.58
N GLU A 206 12.06 -9.99 14.41
CA GLU A 206 13.05 -11.08 14.34
C GLU A 206 13.03 -11.74 12.98
N ARG A 207 11.84 -12.07 12.46
CA ARG A 207 11.70 -12.70 11.16
C ARG A 207 12.22 -11.83 10.02
N TYR A 208 11.98 -10.53 10.03
CA TYR A 208 12.50 -9.65 8.97
C TYR A 208 14.02 -9.61 8.93
N LEU A 209 14.67 -9.62 10.09
CA LEU A 209 16.13 -9.71 10.17
C LEU A 209 16.68 -11.04 9.65
N GLU A 210 15.86 -12.10 9.59
CA GLU A 210 16.25 -13.39 9.03
C GLU A 210 16.04 -13.50 7.52
N VAL A 211 14.96 -12.87 6.99
CA VAL A 211 14.54 -13.09 5.59
C VAL A 211 14.90 -11.97 4.63
N PHE A 212 15.21 -10.76 5.12
CA PHE A 212 15.57 -9.62 4.28
C PHE A 212 17.05 -9.25 4.41
N ASP A 213 17.72 -9.04 3.28
CA ASP A 213 19.13 -8.62 3.25
C ASP A 213 19.32 -7.17 3.73
N LYS A 214 18.34 -6.30 3.47
CA LYS A 214 18.37 -4.88 3.80
C LYS A 214 17.00 -4.40 4.24
N ILE A 215 16.97 -3.61 5.31
CA ILE A 215 15.77 -2.99 5.85
C ILE A 215 16.05 -1.50 6.02
N TRP A 216 15.21 -0.65 5.43
CA TRP A 216 15.21 0.79 5.64
C TRP A 216 13.93 1.17 6.37
N ILE A 217 14.02 2.07 7.33
CA ILE A 217 12.88 2.53 8.12
C ILE A 217 12.98 4.03 8.25
N ASP A 218 11.94 4.74 7.81
CA ASP A 218 11.76 6.16 8.06
C ASP A 218 10.55 6.37 8.97
N CYS A 219 10.81 6.71 10.24
CA CYS A 219 9.75 6.94 11.22
C CYS A 219 9.25 8.39 11.11
N LEU A 220 8.08 8.54 10.51
CA LEU A 220 7.45 9.83 10.26
C LEU A 220 6.73 10.42 11.47
N ASN A 221 6.78 9.74 12.62
CA ASN A 221 6.22 10.23 13.86
C ASN A 221 4.70 10.50 13.74
N GLY A 222 4.15 11.52 14.43
CA GLY A 222 2.75 11.90 14.28
C GLY A 222 1.72 11.13 15.12
N ASP A 223 2.16 10.39 16.15
CA ASP A 223 1.26 9.67 17.05
C ASP A 223 0.57 10.63 18.04
N LYS A 224 -0.71 10.90 17.84
CA LYS A 224 -1.52 11.77 18.70
C LYS A 224 -1.70 11.20 20.11
N TYR A 225 -1.64 9.87 20.28
CA TYR A 225 -1.84 9.23 21.58
C TYR A 225 -0.59 9.29 22.46
N LYS A 226 0.57 9.60 21.88
CA LYS A 226 1.82 9.81 22.62
C LYS A 226 1.90 11.27 23.10
N THR A 227 1.30 11.52 24.26
CA THR A 227 1.20 12.87 24.85
C THR A 227 2.57 13.46 25.19
N GLY A 228 2.69 14.78 25.08
CA GLY A 228 3.91 15.53 25.43
C GLY A 228 5.03 15.47 24.38
N LYS A 229 4.79 14.82 23.24
CA LYS A 229 5.75 14.77 22.14
C LYS A 229 5.79 16.09 21.38
N LEU A 230 7.00 16.62 21.21
CA LEU A 230 7.28 17.82 20.42
C LEU A 230 8.39 17.50 19.42
N THR A 231 8.45 18.27 18.33
CA THR A 231 9.60 18.23 17.42
C THR A 231 10.87 18.70 18.14
N PRO A 232 12.08 18.47 17.58
CA PRO A 232 13.32 19.02 18.14
C PRO A 232 13.29 20.53 18.37
N ASP A 233 12.49 21.26 17.59
CA ASP A 233 12.27 22.71 17.73
C ASP A 233 11.17 23.09 18.73
N GLY A 234 10.60 22.12 19.47
CA GLY A 234 9.54 22.35 20.45
C GLY A 234 8.14 22.59 19.85
N LYS A 235 7.92 22.27 18.57
CA LYS A 235 6.62 22.44 17.90
C LYS A 235 5.74 21.20 18.05
N PRO A 236 4.41 21.31 17.82
CA PRO A 236 3.54 20.14 17.71
C PRO A 236 4.04 19.18 16.62
N ASP A 237 3.86 17.88 16.85
CA ASP A 237 4.25 16.77 15.96
C ASP A 237 2.99 16.13 15.35
N PRO A 238 2.30 16.79 14.39
CA PRO A 238 1.10 16.23 13.77
C PRO A 238 1.45 15.06 12.83
N SER A 239 0.44 14.25 12.52
CA SER A 239 0.55 13.23 11.50
C SER A 239 0.92 13.82 10.15
N VAL A 240 1.73 13.10 9.36
CA VAL A 240 2.02 13.45 7.97
C VAL A 240 0.75 13.44 7.09
N PHE A 241 -0.32 12.80 7.56
CA PHE A 241 -1.63 12.76 6.92
C PHE A 241 -2.58 13.87 7.38
N SER A 242 -2.16 14.73 8.31
CA SER A 242 -2.95 15.89 8.72
C SER A 242 -2.91 16.97 7.64
N THR A 243 -4.09 17.49 7.27
CA THR A 243 -4.25 18.61 6.34
C THR A 243 -5.01 19.75 7.00
N GLU A 244 -5.06 20.92 6.37
CA GLU A 244 -5.83 22.06 6.89
C GLU A 244 -7.33 21.75 7.07
N HIS A 245 -7.89 20.96 6.15
CA HIS A 245 -9.31 20.56 6.15
C HIS A 245 -9.59 19.29 6.96
N ASN A 246 -8.59 18.42 7.11
CA ASN A 246 -8.66 17.21 7.92
C ASN A 246 -7.44 17.15 8.84
N ARG A 247 -7.54 17.84 9.98
CA ARG A 247 -6.47 17.89 10.96
C ARG A 247 -6.24 16.55 11.66
N GLU A 248 -7.25 15.69 11.71
CA GLU A 248 -7.16 14.40 12.39
C GLU A 248 -6.27 13.42 11.63
N GLY A 249 -6.40 13.36 10.31
CA GLY A 249 -5.60 12.47 9.46
C GLY A 249 -5.60 11.02 9.98
N ILE A 250 -4.47 10.33 9.80
CA ILE A 250 -4.18 9.07 10.52
C ILE A 250 -3.63 9.44 11.89
N GLN A 251 -4.35 9.03 12.94
CA GLN A 251 -4.07 9.48 14.32
C GLN A 251 -2.94 8.72 15.01
N VAL A 252 -2.66 7.49 14.54
CA VAL A 252 -1.49 6.71 14.97
C VAL A 252 -0.25 7.20 14.23
N GLY A 253 0.92 7.05 14.86
CA GLY A 253 2.17 7.39 14.18
C GLY A 253 2.40 6.50 12.95
N THR A 254 3.18 7.00 12.00
CA THR A 254 3.45 6.27 10.75
C THR A 254 4.92 6.12 10.46
N ALA A 255 5.26 5.07 9.73
CA ALA A 255 6.61 4.80 9.28
C ALA A 255 6.57 4.17 7.88
N ILE A 256 7.60 4.45 7.09
CA ILE A 256 7.89 3.77 5.82
C ILE A 256 8.92 2.69 6.11
#